data_AF-A0A817R7E7-F1
#
_entry.id   AF-A0A817R7E7-F1
#
_cell.length_a   1.000
_cell.length_b   1.000
_cell.length_c   1.000
_cell.angle_alpha   90.00
_cell.angle_beta   90.00
_cell.angle_gamma   90.00
#
_symmetry.space_group_name_H-M   'P 1'
#
loop_
_entity.id
_entity.type
_entity.pdbx_description
1 polymer ?
#
loop_
_entity_poly.entity_id
_entity_poly.type
_entity_poly.pdbx_seq_one_letter_code
_entity_poly.pdbx_strand_id
1 'polypeptide(L)'
;MKIKKALFLWSVGDTTYNLLESLISPRSLTDDDTKFIDVIKLLDVHYDAKRNIMTSTYDFYSCYQKSGQPFAEWKAKLCEKLRHCAFTTSALHRRPQDRALRDMYVIGTNSNKVPHALLKEQDPDLEITEKII
;
A
#
# COMPACT_ATOMS: atom_id res chain seq x y z
N MET A 1 -0.67 2.46 -29.85
CA MET A 1 -0.96 1.62 -28.65
C MET A 1 -0.24 0.26 -28.67
N LYS A 2 0.02 -0.37 -29.85
CA LYS A 2 0.72 -1.66 -29.98
C LYS A 2 2.19 -1.67 -29.51
N ILE A 3 2.94 -0.59 -29.74
CA ILE A 3 4.37 -0.50 -29.36
C ILE A 3 4.59 -0.61 -27.84
N LYS A 4 3.71 -0.03 -27.02
CA LYS A 4 3.82 -0.11 -25.55
C LYS A 4 3.68 -1.55 -25.04
N LYS A 5 2.77 -2.34 -25.62
CA LYS A 5 2.59 -3.76 -25.28
C LYS A 5 3.84 -4.56 -25.60
N ALA A 6 4.37 -4.42 -26.82
CA ALA A 6 5.55 -5.15 -27.25
C ALA A 6 6.79 -4.82 -26.41
N LEU A 7 7.05 -3.53 -26.15
CA LEU A 7 8.16 -3.11 -25.29
C LEU A 7 8.02 -3.63 -23.86
N PHE A 8 6.81 -3.58 -23.30
CA PHE A 8 6.55 -4.12 -21.97
C PHE A 8 6.83 -5.62 -21.91
N LEU A 9 6.23 -6.42 -22.81
CA LEU A 9 6.42 -7.87 -22.85
C LEU A 9 7.89 -8.26 -23.06
N TRP A 10 8.66 -7.48 -23.81
CA TRP A 10 10.09 -7.68 -23.94
C TRP A 10 10.88 -7.39 -22.65
N SER A 11 10.41 -6.44 -21.83
CA SER A 11 11.11 -5.97 -20.62
C SER A 11 10.79 -6.74 -19.33
N VAL A 12 9.66 -7.46 -19.25
CA VAL A 12 9.17 -8.07 -18.00
C VAL A 12 9.90 -9.34 -17.55
N GLY A 13 10.75 -9.89 -18.43
CA GLY A 13 11.50 -11.12 -18.19
C GLY A 13 10.64 -12.39 -18.22
N ASP A 14 11.31 -13.55 -18.28
CA ASP A 14 10.67 -14.84 -18.55
C ASP A 14 9.66 -15.26 -17.49
N THR A 15 9.93 -15.01 -16.21
CA THR A 15 9.03 -15.40 -15.11
C THR A 15 7.67 -14.72 -15.23
N THR A 16 7.67 -13.41 -15.42
CA THR A 16 6.44 -12.61 -15.55
C THR A 16 5.74 -12.90 -16.88
N TYR A 17 6.50 -13.11 -17.95
CA TYR A 17 5.96 -13.46 -19.26
C TYR A 17 5.21 -14.80 -19.25
N ASN A 18 5.81 -15.85 -18.66
CA ASN A 18 5.17 -17.17 -18.53
C ASN A 18 3.91 -17.12 -17.65
N LEU A 19 3.94 -16.33 -16.57
CA LEU A 19 2.77 -16.08 -15.75
C LEU A 19 1.65 -15.43 -16.58
N LEU A 20 1.97 -14.41 -17.37
CA LEU A 20 1.02 -13.73 -18.24
C LEU A 20 0.39 -14.67 -19.27
N GLU A 21 1.17 -15.56 -19.89
CA GLU A 21 0.65 -16.58 -20.81
C GLU A 21 -0.33 -17.53 -20.12
N SER A 22 -0.03 -17.93 -18.89
CA SER A 22 -0.93 -18.76 -18.08
C SER A 22 -2.24 -18.03 -17.74
N LEU A 23 -2.17 -16.74 -17.39
CA LEU A 23 -3.34 -15.94 -16.98
C LEU A 23 -4.28 -15.59 -18.14
N ILE A 24 -3.76 -15.50 -19.37
CA ILE A 24 -4.53 -15.09 -20.55
C ILE A 24 -5.10 -16.27 -21.35
N SER A 25 -4.63 -17.49 -21.10
CA SER A 25 -5.10 -18.72 -21.75
C SER A 25 -6.64 -18.87 -21.64
N PRO A 26 -7.35 -19.21 -22.73
CA PRO A 26 -6.86 -19.75 -24.01
C PRO A 26 -6.49 -18.71 -25.09
N ARG A 27 -6.43 -17.41 -24.75
CA ARG A 27 -6.03 -16.34 -25.70
C ARG A 27 -4.50 -16.15 -25.71
N SER A 28 -3.97 -15.37 -26.64
CA SER A 28 -2.54 -15.06 -26.72
C SER A 28 -2.20 -13.62 -26.30
N LEU A 29 -1.02 -13.43 -25.70
CA LEU A 29 -0.44 -12.10 -25.42
C LEU A 29 -0.14 -11.32 -26.71
N THR A 30 0.16 -12.04 -27.79
CA THR A 30 0.48 -11.45 -29.09
C THR A 30 -0.76 -11.09 -29.91
N ASP A 31 -1.96 -11.54 -29.53
CA ASP A 31 -3.19 -11.23 -30.23
C ASP A 31 -3.45 -9.72 -30.30
N ASP A 32 -3.94 -9.26 -31.44
CA ASP A 32 -4.23 -7.84 -31.67
C ASP A 32 -5.36 -7.31 -30.80
N ASP A 33 -6.31 -8.18 -30.42
CA ASP A 33 -7.41 -7.86 -29.51
C ASP A 33 -6.95 -7.72 -28.05
N THR A 34 -5.82 -8.33 -27.68
CA THR A 34 -5.22 -8.19 -26.36
C THR A 34 -4.55 -6.82 -26.25
N LYS A 35 -5.19 -5.88 -25.56
CA LYS A 35 -4.65 -4.53 -25.35
C LYS A 35 -3.69 -4.51 -24.17
N PHE A 36 -2.75 -3.57 -24.22
CA PHE A 36 -1.81 -3.33 -23.12
C PHE A 36 -2.52 -3.15 -21.77
N ILE A 37 -3.66 -2.43 -21.74
CA ILE A 37 -4.40 -2.19 -20.50
C ILE A 37 -4.97 -3.48 -19.89
N ASP A 38 -5.33 -4.46 -20.72
CA ASP A 38 -5.87 -5.73 -20.25
C ASP A 38 -4.76 -6.62 -19.69
N VAL A 39 -3.55 -6.57 -20.30
CA VAL A 39 -2.34 -7.21 -19.77
C VAL A 39 -1.97 -6.66 -18.39
N ILE A 40 -1.98 -5.32 -18.23
CA ILE A 40 -1.71 -4.70 -16.93
C ILE A 40 -2.79 -5.09 -15.91
N LYS A 41 -4.07 -5.06 -16.28
CA LYS A 41 -5.16 -5.52 -15.39
C LYS A 41 -5.01 -6.97 -14.96
N LEU A 42 -4.52 -7.87 -15.81
CA LEU A 42 -4.26 -9.26 -15.43
C LEU A 42 -3.16 -9.36 -14.38
N LEU A 43 -2.11 -8.55 -14.49
CA LEU A 43 -1.05 -8.47 -13.48
C LEU A 43 -1.53 -7.83 -12.19
N ASP A 44 -2.25 -6.71 -12.28
CA ASP A 44 -2.87 -6.07 -11.12
C ASP A 44 -3.79 -7.06 -10.43
N VAL A 45 -4.66 -7.75 -11.18
CA VAL A 45 -5.49 -8.81 -10.61
C VAL A 45 -4.63 -9.92 -10.03
N HIS A 46 -3.53 -10.36 -10.64
CA HIS A 46 -2.76 -11.47 -10.07
C HIS A 46 -1.98 -11.09 -8.81
N TYR A 47 -1.30 -9.94 -8.83
CA TYR A 47 -0.43 -9.46 -7.75
C TYR A 47 -1.19 -8.71 -6.66
N ASP A 48 -2.28 -8.00 -7.00
CA ASP A 48 -3.21 -7.40 -6.03
C ASP A 48 -4.41 -8.30 -5.71
N ALA A 49 -4.61 -9.47 -6.37
CA ALA A 49 -5.69 -10.38 -5.98
C ALA A 49 -5.51 -10.80 -4.53
N LYS A 50 -6.54 -10.46 -3.78
CA LYS A 50 -6.90 -11.02 -2.47
C LYS A 50 -6.01 -10.62 -1.30
N ARG A 51 -5.48 -9.41 -1.27
CA ARG A 51 -5.52 -8.73 0.03
C ARG A 51 -6.90 -8.17 0.25
N ASN A 52 -7.73 -8.96 0.94
CA ASN A 52 -9.01 -8.48 1.46
C ASN A 52 -8.74 -7.16 2.19
N ILE A 53 -9.43 -6.08 1.80
CA ILE A 53 -9.20 -4.74 2.35
C ILE A 53 -9.31 -4.79 3.87
N MET A 54 -10.30 -5.52 4.42
CA MET A 54 -10.47 -5.69 5.86
C MET A 54 -9.29 -6.41 6.50
N THR A 55 -8.71 -7.42 5.84
CA THR A 55 -7.49 -8.07 6.31
C THR A 55 -6.30 -7.11 6.31
N SER A 56 -6.15 -6.29 5.27
CA SER A 56 -5.07 -5.29 5.20
C SER A 56 -5.24 -4.22 6.27
N THR A 57 -6.46 -3.73 6.47
CA THR A 57 -6.80 -2.75 7.51
C THR A 57 -6.58 -3.35 8.91
N TYR A 58 -6.97 -4.60 9.12
CA TYR A 58 -6.69 -5.32 10.36
C TYR A 58 -5.18 -5.45 10.61
N ASP A 59 -4.42 -5.86 9.59
CA ASP A 59 -2.97 -5.99 9.66
C ASP A 59 -2.26 -4.66 9.94
N PHE A 60 -2.82 -3.56 9.44
CA PHE A 60 -2.35 -2.21 9.69
C PHE A 60 -2.61 -1.79 11.13
N TYR A 61 -3.85 -1.86 11.61
CA TYR A 61 -4.21 -1.46 12.97
C TYR A 61 -3.64 -2.39 14.05
N SER A 62 -3.33 -3.63 13.70
CA SER A 62 -2.65 -4.59 14.58
C SER A 62 -1.12 -4.46 14.56
N CYS A 63 -0.57 -3.53 13.77
CA CYS A 63 0.88 -3.35 13.64
C CYS A 63 1.44 -2.49 14.78
N TYR A 64 1.56 -3.05 15.98
CA TYR A 64 2.17 -2.38 17.13
C TYR A 64 3.70 -2.34 17.05
N GLN A 65 4.28 -1.28 17.62
CA GLN A 65 5.72 -1.13 17.78
C GLN A 65 6.24 -2.17 18.78
N LYS A 66 7.27 -2.94 18.39
CA LYS A 66 7.86 -3.93 19.29
C LYS A 66 8.73 -3.27 20.37
N SER A 67 8.96 -3.99 21.47
CA SER A 67 9.93 -3.55 22.49
C SER A 67 11.33 -3.35 21.90
N GLY A 68 11.92 -2.19 22.17
CA GLY A 68 13.22 -1.79 21.64
C GLY A 68 13.27 -1.45 20.15
N GLN A 69 12.16 -1.57 19.40
CA GLN A 69 12.14 -1.24 17.98
C GLN A 69 12.19 0.28 17.79
N PRO A 70 13.11 0.83 16.96
CA PRO A 70 13.13 2.25 16.63
C PRO A 70 11.83 2.72 15.96
N PHE A 71 11.37 3.93 16.30
CA PHE A 71 10.14 4.48 15.73
C PHE A 71 10.19 4.56 14.20
N ALA A 72 11.31 4.99 13.62
CA ALA A 72 11.48 5.10 12.18
C ALA A 72 11.35 3.75 11.44
N GLU A 73 11.87 2.68 12.04
CA GLU A 73 11.76 1.32 11.48
C GLU A 73 10.31 0.84 11.52
N TRP A 74 9.64 1.04 12.66
CA TRP A 74 8.23 0.70 12.82
C TRP A 74 7.33 1.48 11.87
N LYS A 75 7.56 2.80 11.74
CA LYS A 75 6.87 3.69 10.78
C LYS A 75 7.02 3.19 9.35
N ALA A 76 8.24 2.83 8.92
CA ALA A 76 8.46 2.32 7.56
C ALA A 76 7.61 1.08 7.27
N LYS A 77 7.54 0.15 8.23
CA LYS A 77 6.69 -1.04 8.14
C LYS A 77 5.19 -0.71 8.14
N LEU A 78 4.78 0.27 8.94
CA LEU A 78 3.40 0.72 8.99
C LEU A 78 2.97 1.35 7.65
N CYS A 79 3.83 2.20 7.06
CA CYS A 79 3.64 2.79 5.73
C CYS A 79 3.60 1.74 4.61
N GLU A 80 4.34 0.64 4.73
CA GLU A 80 4.25 -0.49 3.79
C GLU A 80 2.86 -1.14 3.83
N LYS A 81 2.34 -1.42 5.03
CA LYS A 81 1.01 -2.01 5.21
C LYS A 81 -0.11 -1.08 4.74
N LEU A 82 0.05 0.22 4.98
CA LEU A 82 -0.89 1.27 4.59
C LEU A 82 -1.24 1.24 3.09
N ARG A 83 -0.26 0.90 2.23
CA ARG A 83 -0.45 0.84 0.76
C ARG A 83 -1.57 -0.10 0.33
N HIS A 84 -1.89 -1.10 1.16
CA HIS A 84 -2.89 -2.12 0.86
C HIS A 84 -4.25 -1.85 1.53
N CYS A 85 -4.37 -0.82 2.36
CA CYS A 85 -5.56 -0.56 3.18
C CYS A 85 -6.69 0.18 2.45
N ALA A 86 -6.46 0.60 1.19
CA ALA A 86 -7.44 1.29 0.35
C ALA A 86 -8.21 2.42 1.07
N PHE A 87 -7.51 3.21 1.91
CA PHE A 87 -8.12 4.34 2.62
C PHE A 87 -8.44 5.46 1.62
N THR A 88 -9.69 5.46 1.15
CA THR A 88 -10.17 6.35 0.08
C THR A 88 -10.97 7.53 0.59
N THR A 89 -11.40 7.51 1.87
CA THR A 89 -12.29 8.53 2.42
C THR A 89 -11.82 8.96 3.81
N SER A 90 -11.58 10.25 3.99
CA SER A 90 -11.33 10.90 5.29
C SER A 90 -11.82 12.32 5.23
N ALA A 91 -12.36 12.79 6.35
CA ALA A 91 -12.78 14.17 6.55
C ALA A 91 -11.60 15.17 6.55
N LEU A 92 -10.35 14.68 6.65
CA LEU A 92 -9.17 15.53 6.56
C LEU A 92 -8.86 15.86 5.12
N HIS A 93 -8.88 17.16 4.83
CA HIS A 93 -8.53 17.76 3.56
C HIS A 93 -7.28 17.09 2.96
N ARG A 94 -7.48 16.33 1.88
CA ARG A 94 -6.48 15.86 0.89
C ARG A 94 -5.90 14.44 1.05
N ARG A 95 -5.78 13.83 2.24
CA ARG A 95 -5.14 12.49 2.39
C ARG A 95 -5.71 11.63 3.54
N PRO A 96 -6.58 10.64 3.25
CA PRO A 96 -7.17 9.78 4.27
C PRO A 96 -6.21 8.91 5.06
N GLN A 97 -5.19 8.41 4.39
CA GLN A 97 -4.13 7.60 4.95
C GLN A 97 -3.31 8.33 6.04
N ASP A 98 -3.23 9.67 5.98
CA ASP A 98 -2.51 10.48 6.96
C ASP A 98 -3.24 10.44 8.32
N ARG A 99 -4.57 10.34 8.31
CA ARG A 99 -5.34 10.16 9.56
C ARG A 99 -5.04 8.81 10.20
N ALA A 100 -5.09 7.74 9.43
CA ALA A 100 -4.84 6.39 9.92
C ALA A 100 -3.43 6.25 10.51
N LEU A 101 -2.42 6.89 9.90
CA LEU A 101 -1.07 6.95 10.44
C LEU A 101 -1.00 7.68 11.79
N ARG A 102 -1.62 8.86 11.89
CA ARG A 102 -1.65 9.63 13.15
C ARG A 102 -2.35 8.87 14.27
N ASP A 103 -3.48 8.24 13.98
CA ASP A 103 -4.18 7.40 14.95
C ASP A 103 -3.27 6.25 15.42
N MET A 104 -2.54 5.60 14.50
CA MET A 104 -1.56 4.58 14.85
C MET A 104 -0.38 5.11 15.67
N TYR A 105 0.11 6.33 15.45
CA TYR A 105 1.16 6.90 16.29
C TYR A 105 0.68 7.12 17.73
N VAL A 106 -0.62 7.29 17.96
CA VAL A 106 -1.20 7.40 19.30
C VAL A 106 -1.44 6.02 19.94
N ILE A 107 -1.98 5.05 19.20
CA ILE A 107 -2.42 3.76 19.77
C ILE A 107 -1.40 2.61 19.62
N GLY A 108 -0.48 2.75 18.66
CA GLY A 108 0.40 1.69 18.20
C GLY A 108 1.83 1.73 18.74
N THR A 109 2.24 2.85 19.34
CA THR A 109 3.60 3.03 19.87
C THR A 109 3.77 2.34 21.22
N ASN A 110 4.98 1.89 21.50
CA ASN A 110 5.31 1.25 22.78
C ASN A 110 5.70 2.27 23.88
N SER A 111 5.97 3.53 23.51
CA SER A 111 6.35 4.58 24.45
C SER A 111 5.14 5.44 24.81
N ASN A 112 4.82 5.56 26.11
CA ASN A 112 3.77 6.47 26.58
C ASN A 112 4.09 7.96 26.34
N LYS A 113 5.34 8.31 26.00
CA LYS A 113 5.75 9.70 25.74
C LYS A 113 5.10 10.25 24.47
N VAL A 114 5.02 9.43 23.42
CA VAL A 114 4.50 9.85 22.11
C VAL A 114 3.00 10.15 22.20
N PRO A 115 2.13 9.24 22.69
CA PRO A 115 0.71 9.54 22.86
C PRO A 115 0.49 10.74 23.79
N HIS A 116 1.25 10.83 24.89
CA HIS A 116 1.09 11.95 25.83
C HIS A 116 1.46 13.32 25.24
N ALA A 117 2.42 13.36 24.31
CA ALA A 117 2.75 14.60 23.59
C ALA A 117 1.67 14.93 22.55
N LEU A 118 1.26 13.95 21.74
CA LEU A 118 0.28 14.15 20.67
C LEU A 118 -1.12 14.49 21.18
N LEU A 119 -1.56 13.91 22.29
CA LEU A 119 -2.88 14.16 22.88
C LEU A 119 -3.03 15.56 23.51
N LYS A 120 -1.95 16.34 23.61
CA LYS A 120 -2.00 17.76 24.03
C LYS A 120 -2.31 18.69 22.86
N GLU A 121 -2.10 18.23 21.65
CA GLU A 121 -2.35 19.00 20.43
C GLU A 121 -3.81 18.87 19.99
N GLN A 122 -4.35 19.90 19.34
CA GLN A 122 -5.78 19.97 19.02
C GLN A 122 -6.19 19.05 17.84
N ASP A 123 -5.38 19.00 16.78
CA ASP A 123 -5.45 18.03 15.65
C ASP A 123 -4.27 18.30 14.68
N PRO A 124 -3.01 17.97 15.05
CA PRO A 124 -1.85 18.31 14.22
C PRO A 124 -1.86 17.47 12.93
N ASP A 125 -1.41 18.04 11.82
CA ASP A 125 -1.21 17.26 10.59
C ASP A 125 -0.05 16.25 10.76
N LEU A 126 0.16 15.40 9.75
CA LEU A 126 1.16 14.35 9.83
C LEU A 126 2.59 14.91 9.94
N GLU A 127 2.88 16.04 9.30
CA GLU A 127 4.21 16.65 9.33
C GLU A 127 4.53 17.22 10.72
N ILE A 128 3.57 17.90 11.35
CA ILE A 128 3.70 18.42 12.70
C ILE A 128 3.82 17.26 13.69
N THR A 129 2.98 16.22 13.53
CA THR A 129 2.99 15.02 14.38
C THR A 129 4.38 14.38 14.41
N GLU A 130 5.04 14.26 13.25
CA GLU A 130 6.37 13.66 13.14
C GLU A 130 7.50 14.50 13.71
N LYS A 131 7.31 15.82 13.85
CA LYS A 131 8.28 16.71 14.52
C LYS A 131 8.21 16.63 16.05
N ILE A 132 7.08 16.14 16.60
CA ILE A 132 6.85 16.01 18.04
C ILE A 132 7.50 14.73 18.61
N ILE A 133 7.70 13.72 17.76
CA ILE A 133 8.23 12.38 18.11
C ILE A 133 9.75 12.36 18.03
#